data_AF-W4HPV6-F1
#
_entry.id   AF-W4HPV6-F1
#
_cell.length_a   1.000
_cell.length_b   1.000
_cell.length_c   1.000
_cell.angle_alpha   90.00
_cell.angle_beta   90.00
_cell.angle_gamma   90.00
#
_symmetry.space_group_name_H-M   'P 1'
#
loop_
_entity.id
_entity.type
_entity.pdbx_description
1 polymer ?
#
loop_
_entity_poly.entity_id
_entity_poly.type
_entity_poly.pdbx_seq_one_letter_code
_entity_poly.pdbx_strand_id
1 'polypeptide(L)'
;MPGLSFTLPHWLYWVGLIVFPLVAMALARRPQPAENRYSVVLAYLIWVTGGILGMHRFYLRNLLGLVYIPIFFVILWANAGGQEARTVVSELANQVRVAERAIEREEPRVAEAEAQVEELRAAVADTEEGSVQRRLAERRLSRAEDQITEGAERVAEANETLEGSSEALASARSDRAFYNNAAKWAFYAIIALLVIDAVLIPFLVRRANARLADAPEEKTLISAPADDAAAETPKADSDYATNWIDRLSLFAGEFAAYWAVIAVFVYYYEVIARYVFGSPTNWAHEAMYLMFGMQYLIAGAYAMLTETHVRVDIFYAPLPRKRKAWVDLLTSIFFFIFAGTLLVTSWIFAFDALAVPTGNSLVSQWARGQIGFGEAVSGWGLNQWTDPNIRWGEISFNEWEVPLWPMKWVMVMGGLLLLLQGISKLGKDIRALRGNDDLPPDRPTGAAMHEREAV
;
A
#
# COMPACT_ATOMS: atom_id res chain seq x y z
N MET A 1 -2.03 -9.71 -19.47
CA MET A 1 -0.60 -9.31 -19.46
C MET A 1 0.18 -10.30 -18.61
N PRO A 2 1.51 -10.48 -18.77
CA PRO A 2 2.28 -11.26 -17.82
C PRO A 2 2.14 -10.65 -16.42
N GLY A 3 1.90 -11.49 -15.40
CA GLY A 3 1.82 -11.04 -14.01
C GLY A 3 3.19 -10.65 -13.48
N LEU A 4 3.23 -9.65 -12.61
CA LEU A 4 4.46 -9.22 -11.93
C LEU A 4 4.56 -9.97 -10.59
N SER A 5 5.32 -11.06 -10.55
CA SER A 5 5.62 -11.78 -9.31
C SER A 5 6.81 -11.11 -8.59
N PHE A 6 6.60 -9.91 -8.08
CA PHE A 6 7.61 -9.21 -7.27
C PHE A 6 7.09 -8.98 -5.85
N THR A 7 7.70 -9.69 -4.90
CA THR A 7 7.54 -9.46 -3.48
C THR A 7 8.73 -8.65 -2.99
N LEU A 8 8.49 -7.51 -2.33
CA LEU A 8 9.56 -6.68 -1.78
C LEU A 8 10.27 -7.45 -0.66
N PRO A 9 11.58 -7.70 -0.76
CA PRO A 9 12.33 -8.30 0.33
C PRO A 9 12.27 -7.41 1.57
N HIS A 10 12.07 -8.01 2.76
CA HIS A 10 11.95 -7.24 4.01
C HIS A 10 13.16 -6.34 4.27
N TRP A 11 14.38 -6.83 4.00
CA TRP A 11 15.59 -6.01 4.17
C TRP A 11 15.59 -4.77 3.26
N LEU A 12 15.06 -4.88 2.04
CA LEU A 12 15.01 -3.77 1.09
C LEU A 12 14.02 -2.70 1.55
N TYR A 13 12.90 -3.11 2.16
CA TYR A 13 11.97 -2.18 2.81
C TYR A 13 12.67 -1.39 3.92
N TRP A 14 13.31 -2.07 4.88
CA TRP A 14 13.98 -1.41 6.01
C TRP A 14 15.17 -0.53 5.59
N VAL A 15 16.00 -1.02 4.67
CA VAL A 15 17.09 -0.23 4.09
C VAL A 15 16.55 0.98 3.34
N GLY A 16 15.47 0.81 2.57
CA GLY A 16 14.79 1.90 1.89
C GLY A 16 14.33 2.99 2.86
N LEU A 17 13.68 2.61 3.96
CA LEU A 17 13.21 3.56 4.98
C LEU A 17 14.35 4.31 5.69
N ILE A 18 15.58 3.78 5.71
CA ILE A 18 16.72 4.46 6.34
C ILE A 18 17.51 5.27 5.32
N VAL A 19 17.94 4.62 4.23
CA VAL A 19 18.86 5.22 3.25
C VAL A 19 18.17 6.30 2.43
N PHE A 20 16.92 6.08 1.99
CA PHE A 20 16.24 7.03 1.12
C PHE A 20 16.08 8.41 1.79
N PRO A 21 15.54 8.52 3.03
CA PRO A 21 15.45 9.82 3.69
C PRO A 21 16.80 10.50 3.91
N LEU A 22 17.84 9.76 4.29
CA LEU A 22 19.17 10.35 4.49
C LEU A 22 19.73 10.94 3.20
N VAL A 23 19.57 10.22 2.09
CA VAL A 23 19.98 10.71 0.76
C VAL A 23 19.13 11.90 0.35
N ALA A 24 17.80 11.83 0.51
CA ALA A 24 16.88 12.91 0.17
C ALA A 24 17.18 14.19 0.96
N MET A 25 17.44 14.06 2.26
CA MET A 25 17.85 15.14 3.15
C MET A 25 19.19 15.75 2.75
N ALA A 26 20.19 14.92 2.44
CA ALA A 26 21.49 15.39 1.94
C ALA A 26 21.38 16.11 0.59
N LEU A 27 20.43 15.72 -0.26
CA LEU A 27 20.14 16.39 -1.53
C LEU A 27 19.37 17.71 -1.32
N ALA A 28 18.38 17.72 -0.42
CA ALA A 28 17.54 18.89 -0.16
C ALA A 28 18.30 20.04 0.51
N ARG A 29 19.31 19.71 1.34
CA ARG A 29 20.16 20.70 2.00
C ARG A 29 21.25 21.30 1.09
N ARG A 30 21.29 20.92 -0.20
CA ARG A 30 22.20 21.55 -1.16
C ARG A 30 21.74 22.97 -1.49
N PRO A 31 22.67 23.93 -1.66
CA PRO A 31 22.31 25.29 -2.05
C PRO A 31 21.55 25.24 -3.38
N GLN A 32 20.36 25.85 -3.41
CA GLN A 32 19.57 25.90 -4.63
C GLN A 32 20.28 26.80 -5.66
N PRO A 33 20.38 26.36 -6.93
CA PRO A 33 20.95 27.20 -7.97
C PRO A 33 20.10 28.47 -8.15
N ALA A 34 20.76 29.61 -8.39
CA ALA A 34 20.11 30.91 -8.54
C ALA A 34 19.14 30.99 -9.74
N GLU A 35 19.28 30.08 -10.70
CA GLU A 35 18.41 29.97 -11.87
C GLU A 35 17.63 28.65 -11.85
N ASN A 36 16.31 28.74 -12.00
CA ASN A 36 15.48 27.57 -12.27
C ASN A 36 15.86 27.01 -13.65
N ARG A 37 16.24 25.73 -13.71
CA ARG A 37 16.50 25.01 -14.97
C ARG A 37 15.92 23.61 -14.91
N TYR A 38 15.38 23.14 -16.02
CA TYR A 38 14.94 21.77 -16.19
C TYR A 38 16.16 20.83 -16.28
N SER A 39 16.14 19.75 -15.49
CA SER A 39 17.22 18.76 -15.44
C SER A 39 16.89 17.54 -16.30
N VAL A 40 17.88 17.09 -17.09
CA VAL A 40 17.77 15.87 -17.89
C VAL A 40 17.61 14.64 -16.99
N VAL A 41 18.37 14.58 -15.90
CA VAL A 41 18.30 13.47 -14.93
C VAL A 41 16.91 13.40 -14.31
N LEU A 42 16.36 14.55 -13.91
CA LEU A 42 15.01 14.59 -13.33
C LEU A 42 13.94 14.23 -14.35
N ALA A 43 14.09 14.66 -15.61
CA ALA A 43 13.18 14.27 -16.69
C ALA A 43 13.16 12.75 -16.93
N TYR A 44 14.32 12.09 -16.93
CA TYR A 44 14.39 10.63 -17.02
C TYR A 44 13.84 9.94 -15.77
N LEU A 45 14.08 10.48 -14.58
CA LEU A 45 13.50 9.95 -13.35
C LEU A 45 11.96 9.97 -13.45
N ILE A 46 11.38 11.11 -13.80
CA ILE A 46 9.93 11.26 -13.96
C ILE A 46 9.40 10.38 -15.12
N TRP A 47 10.19 10.16 -16.17
CA TRP A 47 9.83 9.24 -17.25
C TRP A 47 9.76 7.79 -16.76
N VAL A 48 10.72 7.35 -15.96
CA VAL A 48 10.68 6.01 -15.33
C VAL A 48 9.50 5.89 -14.37
N THR A 49 9.27 6.91 -13.54
CA THR A 49 8.32 6.82 -12.41
C THR A 49 6.93 7.34 -12.73
N GLY A 50 6.70 7.93 -13.88
CA GLY A 50 5.46 8.63 -14.21
C GLY A 50 5.14 8.64 -15.71
N GLY A 51 5.99 8.01 -16.53
CA GLY A 51 5.89 8.11 -17.97
C GLY A 51 4.64 7.46 -18.55
N ILE A 52 4.10 6.41 -17.91
CA ILE A 52 2.88 5.73 -18.37
C ILE A 52 1.68 6.70 -18.36
N LEU A 53 1.73 7.75 -17.53
CA LEU A 53 0.74 8.83 -17.49
C LEU A 53 1.19 10.10 -18.23
N GLY A 54 2.35 10.09 -18.89
CA GLY A 54 2.88 11.25 -19.60
C GLY A 54 3.46 12.35 -18.70
N MET A 55 3.75 12.07 -17.42
CA MET A 55 4.18 13.07 -16.44
C MET A 55 5.48 13.80 -16.81
N HIS A 56 6.40 13.13 -17.50
CA HIS A 56 7.66 13.71 -17.97
C HIS A 56 7.43 14.81 -19.02
N ARG A 57 6.35 14.73 -19.81
CA ARG A 57 5.97 15.80 -20.74
C ARG A 57 5.35 16.99 -20.01
N PHE A 58 4.52 16.76 -19.00
CA PHE A 58 3.97 17.84 -18.16
C PHE A 58 5.06 18.58 -17.39
N TYR A 59 6.05 17.86 -16.85
CA TYR A 59 7.24 18.45 -16.23
C TYR A 59 7.93 19.45 -17.17
N LEU A 60 8.02 19.13 -18.46
CA LEU A 60 8.63 19.99 -19.49
C LEU A 60 7.63 20.97 -20.14
N ARG A 61 6.48 21.23 -19.51
CA ARG A 61 5.40 22.09 -20.01
C ARG A 61 4.94 21.75 -21.44
N ASN A 62 4.80 20.45 -21.71
CA ASN A 62 4.33 19.92 -23.00
C ASN A 62 3.00 19.18 -22.83
N LEU A 63 1.93 19.73 -23.38
CA LEU A 63 0.57 19.18 -23.29
C LEU A 63 0.38 17.85 -24.04
N LEU A 64 1.31 17.43 -24.90
CA LEU A 64 1.25 16.11 -25.54
C LEU A 64 1.32 14.95 -24.52
N GLY A 65 1.68 15.22 -23.25
CA GLY A 65 1.47 14.27 -22.16
C GLY A 65 0.01 13.80 -22.02
N LEU A 66 -0.97 14.62 -22.42
CA LEU A 66 -2.39 14.27 -22.37
C LEU A 66 -2.76 13.06 -23.24
N VAL A 67 -1.96 12.71 -24.25
CA VAL A 67 -2.19 11.53 -25.11
C VAL A 67 -2.07 10.22 -24.33
N TYR A 68 -1.24 10.19 -23.28
CA TYR A 68 -1.04 9.00 -22.45
C TYR A 68 -2.29 8.65 -21.64
N ILE A 69 -3.02 9.67 -21.17
CA ILE A 69 -4.16 9.52 -20.28
C ILE A 69 -5.29 8.65 -20.89
N PRO A 70 -5.84 8.92 -22.09
CA PRO A 70 -6.89 8.10 -22.66
C PRO A 70 -6.41 6.67 -22.98
N ILE A 71 -5.17 6.49 -23.44
CA ILE A 71 -4.61 5.16 -23.70
C ILE A 71 -4.50 4.38 -22.39
N PHE A 72 -4.05 5.02 -21.32
CA PHE A 72 -4.00 4.44 -19.99
C PHE A 72 -5.40 4.06 -19.50
N PHE A 73 -6.41 4.92 -19.67
CA PHE A 73 -7.79 4.58 -19.34
C PHE A 73 -8.33 3.38 -20.13
N VAL A 74 -7.97 3.23 -21.41
CA VAL A 74 -8.32 2.03 -22.20
C VAL A 74 -7.71 0.77 -21.58
N ILE A 75 -6.47 0.83 -21.11
CA ILE A 75 -5.86 -0.30 -20.39
C ILE A 75 -6.65 -0.65 -19.14
N LEU A 76 -6.99 0.35 -18.32
CA LEU A 76 -7.76 0.14 -17.08
C LEU A 76 -9.13 -0.49 -17.37
N TRP A 77 -9.87 0.08 -18.32
CA TRP A 77 -11.17 -0.40 -18.74
C TRP A 77 -11.10 -1.82 -19.29
N ALA A 78 -10.14 -2.09 -20.18
CA ALA A 78 -9.98 -3.40 -20.80
C ALA A 78 -9.55 -4.47 -19.79
N ASN A 79 -8.70 -4.14 -18.81
CA ASN A 79 -8.34 -5.06 -17.74
C ASN A 79 -9.52 -5.34 -16.80
N ALA A 80 -10.31 -4.32 -16.45
CA ALA A 80 -11.51 -4.51 -15.64
C ALA A 80 -12.52 -5.44 -16.33
N GLY A 81 -12.87 -5.15 -17.59
CA GLY A 81 -13.74 -6.02 -18.39
C GLY A 81 -13.16 -7.42 -18.63
N GLY A 82 -11.83 -7.52 -18.79
CA GLY A 82 -11.14 -8.79 -18.95
C GLY A 82 -11.20 -9.70 -17.71
N GLN A 83 -11.22 -9.11 -16.50
CA GLN A 83 -11.41 -9.88 -15.25
C GLN A 83 -12.84 -10.40 -15.12
N GLU A 84 -13.84 -9.55 -15.42
CA GLU A 84 -15.25 -9.96 -15.42
C GLU A 84 -15.50 -11.08 -16.44
N ALA A 85 -15.02 -10.91 -17.67
CA ALA A 85 -15.12 -11.94 -18.71
C ALA A 85 -14.39 -13.25 -18.33
N ARG A 86 -13.29 -13.18 -17.56
CA ARG A 86 -12.59 -14.38 -17.06
C ARG A 86 -13.47 -15.15 -16.07
N THR A 87 -14.17 -14.46 -15.18
CA THR A 87 -15.08 -15.10 -14.21
C THR A 87 -16.21 -15.82 -14.94
N VAL A 88 -16.87 -15.14 -15.90
CA VAL A 88 -17.94 -15.73 -16.72
C VAL A 88 -17.45 -16.95 -17.50
N VAL A 89 -16.29 -16.86 -18.16
CA VAL A 89 -15.69 -18.01 -18.85
C VAL A 89 -15.43 -19.17 -17.90
N SER A 90 -14.94 -18.89 -16.68
CA SER A 90 -14.66 -19.93 -15.69
C SER A 90 -15.92 -20.64 -15.21
N GLU A 91 -17.00 -19.89 -15.00
CA GLU A 91 -18.30 -20.40 -14.57
C GLU A 91 -18.95 -21.27 -15.67
N LEU A 92 -19.09 -20.74 -16.88
CA LEU A 92 -19.68 -21.47 -18.02
C LEU A 92 -18.83 -22.70 -18.39
N ALA A 93 -17.50 -22.59 -18.36
CA ALA A 93 -16.62 -23.74 -18.58
C ALA A 93 -16.72 -24.80 -17.48
N ASN A 94 -17.17 -24.44 -16.28
CA ASN A 94 -17.47 -25.40 -15.23
C ASN A 94 -18.81 -26.08 -15.46
N GLN A 95 -19.86 -25.33 -15.85
CA GLN A 95 -21.17 -25.88 -16.19
C GLN A 95 -21.08 -26.91 -17.32
N VAL A 96 -20.43 -26.55 -18.44
CA VAL A 96 -20.17 -27.46 -19.57
C VAL A 96 -19.47 -28.73 -19.10
N ARG A 97 -18.40 -28.61 -18.32
CA ARG A 97 -17.64 -29.77 -17.81
C ARG A 97 -18.47 -30.67 -16.88
N VAL A 98 -19.38 -30.09 -16.09
CA VAL A 98 -20.27 -30.86 -15.20
C VAL A 98 -21.32 -31.61 -16.04
N ALA A 99 -21.90 -30.95 -17.04
CA ALA A 99 -22.87 -31.55 -17.96
C ALA A 99 -22.24 -32.69 -18.79
N GLU A 100 -21.06 -32.47 -19.38
CA GLU A 100 -20.31 -33.50 -20.12
C GLU A 100 -20.07 -34.75 -19.26
N ARG A 101 -19.63 -34.58 -18.01
CA ARG A 101 -19.41 -35.70 -17.08
C ARG A 101 -20.70 -36.41 -16.67
N ALA A 102 -21.81 -35.70 -16.59
CA ALA A 102 -23.11 -36.29 -16.29
C ALA A 102 -23.56 -37.18 -17.46
N ILE A 103 -23.42 -36.70 -18.69
CA ILE A 103 -23.71 -37.47 -19.92
C ILE A 103 -22.81 -38.70 -20.00
N GLU A 104 -21.48 -38.52 -19.89
CA GLU A 104 -20.49 -39.61 -19.97
C GLU A 104 -20.75 -40.72 -18.94
N ARG A 105 -21.32 -40.38 -17.78
CA ARG A 105 -21.63 -41.33 -16.70
C ARG A 105 -23.01 -41.97 -16.82
N GLU A 106 -24.05 -41.20 -17.14
CA GLU A 106 -25.44 -41.68 -17.10
C GLU A 106 -25.87 -42.32 -18.43
N GLU A 107 -25.39 -41.84 -19.57
CA GLU A 107 -25.72 -42.38 -20.89
C GLU A 107 -25.41 -43.88 -21.03
N PRO A 108 -24.22 -44.40 -20.66
CA PRO A 108 -23.98 -45.85 -20.72
C PRO A 108 -24.82 -46.64 -19.71
N ARG A 109 -25.17 -46.05 -18.56
CA ARG A 109 -25.99 -46.72 -17.52
C ARG A 109 -27.45 -46.87 -17.97
N VAL A 110 -27.97 -45.85 -18.65
CA VAL A 110 -29.31 -45.90 -19.25
C VAL A 110 -29.31 -46.93 -20.38
N ALA A 111 -28.34 -46.89 -21.30
CA ALA A 111 -28.24 -47.85 -22.39
C ALA A 111 -28.13 -49.32 -21.92
N GLU A 112 -27.36 -49.57 -20.86
CA GLU A 112 -27.26 -50.90 -20.26
C GLU A 112 -28.60 -51.35 -19.63
N ALA A 113 -29.29 -50.45 -18.92
CA ALA A 113 -30.59 -50.75 -18.33
C ALA A 113 -31.67 -51.01 -19.40
N GLU A 114 -31.69 -50.23 -20.48
CA GLU A 114 -32.57 -50.43 -21.64
C GLU A 114 -32.34 -51.78 -22.31
N ALA A 115 -31.08 -52.20 -22.45
CA ALA A 115 -30.75 -53.50 -23.03
C ALA A 115 -31.22 -54.69 -22.17
N GLN A 116 -31.25 -54.54 -20.85
CA GLN A 116 -31.62 -55.60 -19.91
C GLN A 116 -33.13 -55.62 -19.59
N VAL A 117 -33.88 -54.55 -19.87
CA VAL A 117 -35.26 -54.38 -19.39
C VAL A 117 -36.21 -55.46 -19.92
N GLU A 118 -36.07 -55.86 -21.19
CA GLU A 118 -36.94 -56.88 -21.80
C GLU A 118 -36.64 -58.28 -21.27
N GLU A 119 -35.38 -58.60 -20.98
CA GLU A 119 -35.01 -59.85 -20.31
C GLU A 119 -35.57 -59.89 -18.88
N LEU A 120 -35.49 -58.77 -18.16
CA LEU A 120 -36.05 -58.66 -16.81
C LEU A 120 -37.59 -58.77 -16.81
N ARG A 121 -38.28 -58.21 -17.81
CA ARG A 121 -39.73 -58.36 -18.00
C ARG A 121 -40.12 -59.82 -18.26
N ALA A 122 -39.36 -60.51 -19.12
CA ALA A 122 -39.56 -61.93 -19.39
C ALA A 122 -39.33 -62.79 -18.13
N ALA A 123 -38.26 -62.50 -17.36
CA ALA A 123 -37.95 -63.20 -16.11
C ALA A 123 -39.02 -63.00 -15.03
N VAL A 124 -39.63 -61.81 -14.98
CA VAL A 124 -40.81 -61.55 -14.14
C VAL A 124 -41.96 -62.44 -14.62
N ALA A 125 -42.31 -62.44 -15.92
CA ALA A 125 -43.41 -63.22 -16.47
C ALA A 125 -43.28 -64.75 -16.28
N ASP A 126 -42.06 -65.28 -16.26
CA ASP A 126 -41.77 -66.73 -16.11
C ASP A 126 -41.76 -67.21 -14.63
N THR A 127 -41.90 -66.31 -13.66
CA THR A 127 -41.93 -66.66 -12.23
C THR A 127 -43.35 -66.79 -11.67
N GLU A 128 -43.57 -67.82 -10.84
CA GLU A 128 -44.87 -68.08 -10.21
C GLU A 128 -45.37 -66.90 -9.36
N GLU A 129 -46.64 -66.54 -9.55
CA GLU A 129 -47.32 -65.46 -8.83
C GLU A 129 -47.29 -65.70 -7.31
N GLY A 130 -46.90 -64.67 -6.55
CA GLY A 130 -46.82 -64.72 -5.09
C GLY A 130 -45.54 -65.31 -4.51
N SER A 131 -44.61 -65.83 -5.34
CA SER A 131 -43.33 -66.37 -4.87
C SER A 131 -42.33 -65.30 -4.42
N VAL A 132 -41.37 -65.67 -3.57
CA VAL A 132 -40.27 -64.78 -3.16
C VAL A 132 -39.40 -64.38 -4.36
N GLN A 133 -39.23 -65.30 -5.32
CA GLN A 133 -38.47 -65.05 -6.55
C GLN A 133 -39.13 -64.01 -7.45
N ARG A 134 -40.46 -64.04 -7.57
CA ARG A 134 -41.24 -63.02 -8.28
C ARG A 134 -41.00 -61.62 -7.70
N ARG A 135 -41.06 -61.46 -6.37
CA ARG A 135 -40.79 -60.16 -5.71
C ARG A 135 -39.36 -59.64 -5.94
N LEU A 136 -38.37 -60.53 -6.02
CA LEU A 136 -36.99 -60.15 -6.32
C LEU A 136 -36.82 -59.74 -7.78
N ALA A 137 -37.46 -60.46 -8.71
CA ALA A 137 -37.48 -60.12 -10.13
C ALA A 137 -38.19 -58.77 -10.37
N GLU A 138 -39.34 -58.53 -9.74
CA GLU A 138 -40.05 -57.25 -9.78
C GLU A 138 -39.21 -56.09 -9.25
N ARG A 139 -38.45 -56.28 -8.15
CA ARG A 139 -37.53 -55.25 -7.64
C ARG A 139 -36.37 -54.96 -8.59
N ARG A 140 -35.85 -55.97 -9.29
CA ARG A 140 -34.77 -55.76 -10.29
C ARG A 140 -35.31 -55.02 -11.51
N LEU A 141 -36.49 -55.40 -11.99
CA LEU A 141 -37.19 -54.72 -13.08
C LEU A 141 -37.49 -53.27 -12.71
N SER A 142 -38.09 -53.01 -11.54
CA SER A 142 -38.39 -51.64 -11.06
C SER A 142 -37.12 -50.79 -10.98
N ARG A 143 -36.00 -51.31 -10.46
CA ARG A 143 -34.73 -50.56 -10.44
C ARG A 143 -34.20 -50.24 -11.84
N ALA A 144 -34.36 -51.16 -12.78
CA ALA A 144 -33.95 -50.94 -14.17
C ALA A 144 -34.84 -49.87 -14.82
N GLU A 145 -36.15 -49.95 -14.63
CA GLU A 145 -37.11 -48.96 -15.13
C GLU A 145 -36.88 -47.57 -14.50
N ASP A 146 -36.63 -47.49 -13.18
CA ASP A 146 -36.27 -46.24 -12.49
C ASP A 146 -34.93 -45.67 -13.00
N GLN A 147 -33.95 -46.53 -13.27
CA GLN A 147 -32.65 -46.11 -13.82
C GLN A 147 -32.78 -45.58 -15.26
N ILE A 148 -33.70 -46.12 -16.06
CA ILE A 148 -34.00 -45.63 -17.41
C ILE A 148 -34.67 -44.26 -17.31
N THR A 149 -35.73 -44.12 -16.51
CA THR A 149 -36.50 -42.86 -16.42
C THR A 149 -35.67 -41.74 -15.80
N GLU A 150 -35.17 -41.92 -14.58
CA GLU A 150 -34.37 -40.88 -13.91
C GLU A 150 -33.05 -40.61 -14.62
N GLY A 151 -32.43 -41.66 -15.19
CA GLY A 151 -31.20 -41.51 -15.96
C GLY A 151 -31.42 -40.72 -17.25
N ALA A 152 -32.49 -41.01 -17.99
CA ALA A 152 -32.84 -40.28 -19.20
C ALA A 152 -33.20 -38.81 -18.91
N GLU A 153 -33.91 -38.53 -17.82
CA GLU A 153 -34.17 -37.16 -17.37
C GLU A 153 -32.87 -36.39 -17.07
N ARG A 154 -31.94 -37.00 -16.32
CA ARG A 154 -30.64 -36.38 -16.01
C ARG A 154 -29.78 -36.17 -17.26
N VAL A 155 -29.82 -37.09 -18.22
CA VAL A 155 -29.13 -36.94 -19.52
C VAL A 155 -29.77 -35.81 -20.34
N ALA A 156 -31.10 -35.71 -20.36
CA ALA A 156 -31.81 -34.64 -21.04
C ALA A 156 -31.47 -33.25 -20.44
N GLU A 157 -31.53 -33.11 -19.12
CA GLU A 157 -31.15 -31.88 -18.41
C GLU A 157 -29.68 -31.50 -18.65
N ALA A 158 -28.79 -32.50 -18.64
CA ALA A 158 -27.38 -32.28 -18.93
C ALA A 158 -27.14 -31.85 -20.40
N ASN A 159 -27.87 -32.42 -21.36
CA ASN A 159 -27.79 -32.01 -22.76
C ASN A 159 -28.31 -30.58 -22.99
N GLU A 160 -29.43 -30.22 -22.36
CA GLU A 160 -29.97 -28.85 -22.41
C GLU A 160 -28.96 -27.84 -21.83
N THR A 161 -28.38 -28.17 -20.67
CA THR A 161 -27.33 -27.36 -20.05
C THR A 161 -26.08 -27.27 -20.94
N LEU A 162 -25.68 -28.38 -21.55
CA LEU A 162 -24.51 -28.44 -22.42
C LEU A 162 -24.69 -27.53 -23.64
N GLU A 163 -25.84 -27.61 -24.31
CA GLU A 163 -26.14 -26.80 -25.50
C GLU A 163 -26.16 -25.30 -25.15
N GLY A 164 -26.94 -24.92 -24.12
CA GLY A 164 -27.07 -23.53 -23.69
C GLY A 164 -25.76 -22.94 -23.18
N SER A 165 -25.03 -23.65 -22.31
CA SER A 165 -23.78 -23.15 -21.74
C SER A 165 -22.62 -23.17 -22.74
N SER A 166 -22.64 -24.04 -23.77
CA SER A 166 -21.57 -24.10 -24.78
C SER A 166 -21.58 -22.89 -25.71
N GLU A 167 -22.75 -22.47 -26.19
CA GLU A 167 -22.89 -21.27 -27.01
C GLU A 167 -22.48 -20.01 -26.21
N ALA A 168 -23.02 -19.89 -24.99
CA ALA A 168 -22.66 -18.80 -24.09
C ALA A 168 -21.15 -18.78 -23.78
N LEU A 169 -20.53 -19.95 -23.60
CA LEU A 169 -19.08 -20.06 -23.35
C LEU A 169 -18.26 -19.59 -24.56
N ALA A 170 -18.69 -19.90 -25.78
CA ALA A 170 -18.02 -19.43 -26.99
C ALA A 170 -18.06 -17.90 -27.10
N SER A 171 -19.22 -17.28 -26.83
CA SER A 171 -19.36 -15.82 -26.78
C SER A 171 -18.46 -15.22 -25.68
N ALA A 172 -18.53 -15.75 -24.46
CA ALA A 172 -17.72 -15.25 -23.33
C ALA A 172 -16.21 -15.37 -23.59
N ARG A 173 -15.76 -16.40 -24.31
CA ARG A 173 -14.36 -16.54 -24.75
C ARG A 173 -13.96 -15.46 -25.76
N SER A 174 -14.86 -15.13 -26.69
CA SER A 174 -14.65 -14.03 -27.64
C SER A 174 -14.54 -12.69 -26.92
N ASP A 175 -15.45 -12.41 -25.98
CA ASP A 175 -15.43 -11.17 -25.18
C ASP A 175 -14.12 -11.05 -24.38
N ARG A 176 -13.71 -12.14 -23.72
CA ARG A 176 -12.42 -12.19 -23.02
C ARG A 176 -11.24 -11.93 -23.97
N ALA A 177 -11.28 -12.46 -25.19
CA ALA A 177 -10.24 -12.23 -26.18
C ALA A 177 -10.21 -10.77 -26.65
N PHE A 178 -11.37 -10.14 -26.84
CA PHE A 178 -11.50 -8.73 -27.16
C PHE A 178 -10.83 -7.85 -26.09
N TYR A 179 -11.21 -8.03 -24.82
CA TYR A 179 -10.63 -7.26 -23.71
C TYR A 179 -9.12 -7.49 -23.57
N ASN A 180 -8.66 -8.73 -23.69
CA ASN A 180 -7.21 -9.03 -23.66
C ASN A 180 -6.45 -8.34 -24.80
N ASN A 181 -7.02 -8.34 -26.01
CA ASN A 181 -6.40 -7.68 -27.16
C ASN A 181 -6.41 -6.16 -27.01
N ALA A 182 -7.51 -5.56 -26.56
CA ALA A 182 -7.60 -4.13 -26.29
C ALA A 182 -6.55 -3.68 -25.27
N ALA A 183 -6.43 -4.39 -24.14
CA ALA A 183 -5.42 -4.11 -23.12
C ALA A 183 -3.99 -4.25 -23.69
N LYS A 184 -3.73 -5.33 -24.45
CA LYS A 184 -2.42 -5.61 -25.05
C LYS A 184 -1.98 -4.53 -26.03
N TRP A 185 -2.86 -4.10 -26.95
CA TRP A 185 -2.52 -3.08 -27.94
C TRP A 185 -2.38 -1.69 -27.31
N ALA A 186 -3.24 -1.33 -26.36
CA ALA A 186 -3.10 -0.08 -25.61
C ALA A 186 -1.79 -0.05 -24.81
N PHE A 187 -1.38 -1.17 -24.20
CA PHE A 187 -0.09 -1.29 -23.53
C PHE A 187 1.09 -1.10 -24.49
N TYR A 188 1.07 -1.75 -25.65
CA TYR A 188 2.11 -1.57 -26.67
C TYR A 188 2.17 -0.14 -27.20
N ALA A 189 1.03 0.54 -27.32
CA ALA A 189 0.99 1.95 -27.69
C ALA A 189 1.70 2.83 -26.65
N ILE A 190 1.45 2.61 -25.34
CA ILE A 190 2.17 3.34 -24.28
C ILE A 190 3.67 3.07 -24.32
N ILE A 191 4.07 1.80 -24.44
CA ILE A 191 5.50 1.44 -24.51
C ILE A 191 6.16 2.11 -25.72
N ALA A 192 5.52 2.11 -26.89
CA ALA A 192 6.04 2.79 -28.07
C ALA A 192 6.22 4.29 -27.84
N LEU A 193 5.22 4.96 -27.23
CA LEU A 193 5.32 6.37 -26.86
C LEU A 193 6.45 6.62 -25.84
N LEU A 194 6.61 5.76 -24.85
CA LEU A 194 7.70 5.84 -23.87
C LEU A 194 9.07 5.71 -24.51
N VAL A 195 9.25 4.79 -25.45
CA VAL A 195 10.52 4.62 -26.18
C VAL A 195 10.83 5.85 -27.03
N ILE A 196 9.83 6.39 -27.74
CA ILE A 196 9.97 7.64 -28.49
C ILE A 196 10.41 8.76 -27.54
N ASP A 197 9.77 8.88 -26.38
CA ASP A 197 10.07 9.95 -25.43
C ASP A 197 11.43 9.78 -24.75
N ALA A 198 11.89 8.55 -24.50
CA ALA A 198 13.23 8.29 -23.98
C ALA A 198 14.32 8.89 -24.86
N VAL A 199 14.12 8.88 -26.18
CA VAL A 199 15.03 9.49 -27.17
C VAL A 199 14.83 11.01 -27.25
N LEU A 200 13.59 11.50 -27.12
CA LEU A 200 13.27 12.92 -27.25
C LEU A 200 13.60 13.77 -26.00
N ILE A 201 13.68 13.18 -24.80
CA ILE A 201 13.88 13.89 -23.53
C ILE A 201 15.03 14.93 -23.59
N PRO A 202 16.25 14.61 -24.08
CA PRO A 202 17.34 15.58 -24.11
C PRO A 202 17.01 16.82 -24.96
N PHE A 203 16.30 16.63 -26.08
CA PHE A 203 15.85 17.72 -26.95
C PHE A 203 14.73 18.53 -26.29
N LEU A 204 13.76 17.86 -25.68
CA LEU A 204 12.65 18.52 -24.99
C LEU A 204 13.14 19.36 -23.81
N VAL A 205 14.12 18.88 -23.04
CA VAL A 205 14.74 19.63 -21.93
C VAL A 205 15.47 20.87 -22.45
N ARG A 206 16.25 20.74 -23.53
CA ARG A 206 16.91 21.91 -24.15
C ARG A 206 15.90 22.95 -24.61
N ARG A 207 14.81 22.51 -25.25
CA ARG A 207 13.73 23.40 -25.70
C ARG A 207 12.99 24.05 -24.53
N ALA A 208 12.73 23.31 -23.45
CA ALA A 208 12.09 23.84 -22.25
C ALA A 208 12.97 24.89 -21.55
N ASN A 209 14.28 24.64 -21.45
CA ASN A 209 15.24 25.61 -20.91
C ASN A 209 15.37 26.86 -21.80
N ALA A 210 15.35 26.73 -23.13
CA ALA A 210 15.35 27.89 -24.02
C ALA A 210 14.10 28.77 -23.81
N ARG A 211 12.91 28.16 -23.71
CA ARG A 211 11.68 28.89 -23.40
C ARG A 211 11.71 29.57 -22.03
N LEU A 212 12.40 28.97 -21.07
CA LEU A 212 12.56 29.54 -19.74
C LEU A 212 13.50 30.75 -19.74
N ALA A 213 14.54 30.74 -20.58
CA ALA A 213 15.42 31.88 -20.80
C ALA A 213 14.73 33.04 -21.53
N ASP A 214 13.81 32.73 -22.43
CA ASP A 214 13.01 33.73 -23.18
C ASP A 214 11.77 34.21 -22.42
N ALA A 215 11.41 33.59 -21.30
CA ALA A 215 10.26 33.99 -20.51
C ALA A 215 10.59 35.34 -19.84
N PRO A 216 9.76 36.39 -20.01
CA PRO A 216 9.91 37.60 -19.20
C PRO A 216 9.88 37.19 -17.73
N GLU A 217 10.67 37.87 -16.88
CA GLU A 217 10.65 37.66 -15.42
C GLU A 217 9.23 37.91 -14.90
N GLU A 218 8.40 36.87 -14.96
CA GLU A 218 7.08 36.85 -14.38
C GLU A 218 7.32 36.70 -12.88
N LYS A 219 7.53 37.86 -12.23
CA LYS A 219 7.30 38.04 -10.81
C LYS A 219 5.96 37.36 -10.53
N THR A 220 6.06 36.20 -9.90
CA THR A 220 5.01 35.39 -9.31
C THR A 220 3.67 36.13 -9.23
N LEU A 221 2.68 35.67 -10.00
CA LEU A 221 1.26 36.06 -9.95
C LEU A 221 0.56 35.65 -8.62
N ILE A 222 1.33 35.63 -7.54
CA ILE A 222 0.87 35.68 -6.16
C ILE A 222 1.64 36.86 -5.55
N SER A 223 1.34 38.07 -6.00
CA SER A 223 1.54 39.22 -5.12
C SER A 223 0.55 39.00 -3.98
N ALA A 224 1.05 38.51 -2.84
CA ALA A 224 0.36 38.69 -1.57
C ALA A 224 -0.16 40.14 -1.51
N PRO A 225 -1.39 40.38 -1.02
CA PRO A 225 -1.87 41.73 -0.84
C PRO A 225 -0.79 42.51 -0.07
N ALA A 226 -0.42 43.65 -0.64
CA ALA A 226 0.56 44.54 -0.06
C ALA A 226 -0.09 45.23 1.15
N ASP A 227 -0.17 44.50 2.26
CA ASP A 227 -0.51 45.05 3.55
C ASP A 227 0.78 45.29 4.33
N ASP A 228 1.00 46.55 4.65
CA ASP A 228 2.12 47.13 5.39
C ASP A 228 2.18 46.67 6.88
N ALA A 229 1.83 45.42 7.17
CA ALA A 229 1.90 44.81 8.49
C ALA A 229 3.15 43.94 8.63
N ALA A 230 4.29 44.59 8.81
CA ALA A 230 5.57 44.04 9.26
C ALA A 230 6.21 42.95 8.39
N ALA A 231 7.36 43.29 7.83
CA ALA A 231 8.35 42.39 7.24
C ALA A 231 8.93 41.39 8.27
N GLU A 232 8.14 40.41 8.72
CA GLU A 232 8.67 39.16 9.27
C GLU A 232 8.84 38.17 8.12
N THR A 233 10.09 37.91 7.72
CA THR A 233 10.42 36.75 6.87
C THR A 233 9.78 35.49 7.47
N PRO A 234 9.21 34.56 6.68
CA PRO A 234 8.70 33.30 7.20
C PRO A 234 9.79 32.62 8.04
N LYS A 235 9.58 32.52 9.36
CA LYS A 235 10.53 31.88 10.27
C LYS A 235 10.68 30.42 9.82
N ALA A 236 11.92 29.99 9.61
CA ALA A 236 12.20 28.61 9.25
C ALA A 236 11.96 27.71 10.48
N ASP A 237 11.57 26.45 10.28
CA ASP A 237 11.35 25.54 11.40
C ASP A 237 12.62 25.35 12.27
N SER A 238 13.80 25.59 11.68
CA SER A 238 15.09 25.63 12.37
C SER A 238 15.20 26.73 13.44
N ASP A 239 14.45 27.83 13.29
CA ASP A 239 14.54 28.99 14.18
C ASP A 239 13.97 28.69 15.57
N TYR A 240 13.11 27.66 15.67
CA TYR A 240 12.56 27.19 16.94
C TYR A 240 13.54 26.26 17.71
N ALA A 241 14.61 25.79 17.07
CA ALA A 241 15.53 24.83 17.65
C ALA A 241 16.66 25.48 18.46
N THR A 242 16.45 25.60 19.77
CA THR A 242 17.37 26.31 20.68
C THR A 242 18.46 25.42 21.29
N ASN A 243 18.17 24.13 21.46
CA ASN A 243 19.05 23.18 22.14
C ASN A 243 19.22 21.90 21.32
N TRP A 244 20.04 20.97 21.82
CA TRP A 244 20.32 19.72 21.12
C TRP A 244 19.10 18.80 21.00
N ILE A 245 18.16 18.85 21.96
CA ILE A 245 16.91 18.07 21.92
C ILE A 245 16.03 18.59 20.79
N ASP A 246 15.85 19.90 20.70
CA ASP A 246 15.07 20.52 19.63
C ASP A 246 15.67 20.20 18.25
N ARG A 247 17.00 20.24 18.12
CA ARG A 247 17.70 19.87 16.88
C ARG A 247 17.50 18.39 16.53
N LEU A 248 17.47 17.51 17.53
CA LEU A 248 17.18 16.09 17.35
C LEU A 248 15.73 15.88 16.87
N SER A 249 14.76 16.54 17.49
CA SER A 249 13.34 16.48 17.07
C SER A 249 13.14 17.05 15.66
N LEU A 250 13.82 18.15 15.33
CA LEU A 250 13.82 18.74 13.99
C LEU A 250 14.37 17.75 12.96
N PHE A 251 15.54 17.16 13.25
CA PHE A 251 16.15 16.14 12.39
C PHE A 251 15.24 14.93 12.21
N ALA A 252 14.64 14.41 13.29
CA ALA A 252 13.78 13.24 13.25
C ALA A 252 12.51 13.49 12.43
N GLY A 253 11.89 14.67 12.57
CA GLY A 253 10.74 15.07 11.76
C GLY A 253 11.08 15.27 10.29
N GLU A 254 12.18 15.94 9.97
CA GLU A 254 12.67 16.10 8.59
C GLU A 254 12.98 14.74 7.95
N PHE A 255 13.66 13.85 8.69
CA PHE A 255 13.92 12.47 8.27
C PHE A 255 12.61 11.72 7.98
N ALA A 256 11.64 11.75 8.89
CA ALA A 256 10.36 11.07 8.73
C ALA A 256 9.51 11.67 7.59
N ALA A 257 9.63 12.97 7.30
CA ALA A 257 8.87 13.62 6.23
C ALA A 257 9.20 13.03 4.84
N TYR A 258 10.44 12.59 4.61
CA TYR A 258 10.82 11.97 3.34
C TYR A 258 10.21 10.59 3.11
N TRP A 259 9.68 9.91 4.14
CA TRP A 259 8.89 8.69 3.95
C TRP A 259 7.63 8.93 3.12
N ALA A 260 7.04 10.12 3.18
CA ALA A 260 5.90 10.46 2.32
C ALA A 260 6.23 10.37 0.82
N VAL A 261 7.48 10.66 0.44
CA VAL A 261 7.93 10.53 -0.96
C VAL A 261 8.04 9.06 -1.36
N ILE A 262 8.51 8.19 -0.46
CA ILE A 262 8.49 6.72 -0.68
C ILE A 262 7.04 6.26 -0.94
N ALA A 263 6.07 6.79 -0.18
CA ALA A 263 4.67 6.44 -0.35
C ALA A 263 4.13 6.71 -1.75
N VAL A 264 4.50 7.86 -2.33
CA VAL A 264 4.10 8.23 -3.68
C VAL A 264 4.59 7.18 -4.69
N PHE A 265 5.86 6.76 -4.59
CA PHE A 265 6.41 5.75 -5.50
C PHE A 265 5.76 4.38 -5.31
N VAL A 266 5.56 3.94 -4.07
CA VAL A 266 4.97 2.63 -3.78
C VAL A 266 3.51 2.57 -4.21
N TYR A 267 2.70 3.59 -3.91
CA TYR A 267 1.30 3.61 -4.37
C TYR A 267 1.18 3.75 -5.87
N TYR A 268 2.05 4.53 -6.51
CA TYR A 268 2.09 4.60 -7.96
C TYR A 268 2.39 3.23 -8.57
N TYR A 269 3.40 2.53 -8.03
CA TYR A 269 3.71 1.16 -8.42
C TYR A 269 2.52 0.21 -8.20
N GLU A 270 1.86 0.28 -7.04
CA GLU A 270 0.71 -0.57 -6.73
C GLU A 270 -0.45 -0.33 -7.70
N VAL A 271 -0.77 0.93 -8.03
CA VAL A 271 -1.82 1.27 -8.99
C VAL A 271 -1.50 0.67 -10.36
N ILE A 272 -0.26 0.76 -10.82
CA ILE A 272 0.15 0.14 -12.09
C ILE A 272 0.10 -1.38 -11.99
N ALA A 273 0.73 -1.99 -10.99
CA ALA A 273 0.78 -3.44 -10.83
C ALA A 273 -0.64 -4.04 -10.79
N ARG A 274 -1.53 -3.44 -9.99
CA ARG A 274 -2.92 -3.86 -9.83
C ARG A 274 -3.75 -3.67 -11.09
N TYR A 275 -3.78 -2.46 -11.64
CA TYR A 275 -4.77 -2.13 -12.67
C TYR A 275 -4.25 -2.23 -14.11
N VAL A 276 -2.93 -2.13 -14.33
CA VAL A 276 -2.32 -2.33 -15.65
C VAL A 276 -1.92 -3.79 -15.83
N PHE A 277 -1.25 -4.39 -14.85
CA PHE A 277 -0.76 -5.76 -14.96
C PHE A 277 -1.73 -6.80 -14.41
N GLY A 278 -2.79 -6.40 -13.72
CA GLY A 278 -3.74 -7.33 -13.09
C GLY A 278 -3.09 -8.14 -11.97
N SER A 279 -2.05 -7.59 -11.33
CA SER A 279 -1.17 -8.26 -10.39
C SER A 279 -1.01 -7.40 -9.12
N PRO A 280 -2.02 -7.39 -8.22
CA PRO A 280 -1.92 -6.70 -6.94
C PRO A 280 -0.70 -7.20 -6.16
N THR A 281 0.00 -6.32 -5.45
CA THR A 281 1.13 -6.75 -4.62
C THR A 281 0.63 -7.21 -3.25
N ASN A 282 1.31 -8.19 -2.67
CA ASN A 282 1.06 -8.65 -1.31
C ASN A 282 1.67 -7.72 -0.23
N TRP A 283 2.62 -6.85 -0.61
CA TRP A 283 3.44 -6.07 0.33
C TRP A 283 3.11 -4.58 0.38
N ALA A 284 2.66 -3.95 -0.72
CA ALA A 284 2.62 -2.49 -0.80
C ALA A 284 1.67 -1.86 0.23
N HIS A 285 0.49 -2.43 0.42
CA HIS A 285 -0.49 -1.91 1.38
C HIS A 285 0.05 -1.97 2.82
N GLU A 286 0.57 -3.12 3.22
CA GLU A 286 1.12 -3.32 4.56
C GLU A 286 2.37 -2.48 4.83
N ALA A 287 3.29 -2.41 3.85
CA ALA A 287 4.48 -1.55 3.93
C ALA A 287 4.10 -0.08 4.19
N MET A 288 3.09 0.44 3.50
CA MET A 288 2.65 1.82 3.68
C MET A 288 1.95 2.03 5.02
N TYR A 289 1.10 1.10 5.43
CA TYR A 289 0.43 1.15 6.72
C TYR A 289 1.44 1.23 7.88
N LEU A 290 2.44 0.34 7.88
CA LEU A 290 3.49 0.32 8.89
C LEU A 290 4.35 1.58 8.85
N MET A 291 4.75 2.02 7.66
CA MET A 291 5.55 3.24 7.47
C MET A 291 4.83 4.49 8.01
N PHE A 292 3.54 4.68 7.70
CA PHE A 292 2.79 5.83 8.21
C PHE A 292 2.59 5.76 9.73
N GLY A 293 2.36 4.57 10.29
CA GLY A 293 2.29 4.39 11.74
C GLY A 293 3.59 4.82 12.44
N MET A 294 4.74 4.39 11.89
CA MET A 294 6.05 4.83 12.36
C MET A 294 6.25 6.35 12.19
N GLN A 295 5.82 6.91 11.05
CA GLN A 295 5.95 8.34 10.73
C GLN A 295 5.22 9.20 11.77
N TYR A 296 3.99 8.80 12.12
CA TYR A 296 3.17 9.51 13.08
C TYR A 296 3.85 9.61 14.46
N LEU A 297 4.48 8.52 14.91
CA LEU A 297 5.13 8.46 16.21
C LEU A 297 6.39 9.32 16.26
N ILE A 298 7.19 9.34 15.20
CA ILE A 298 8.37 10.21 15.11
C ILE A 298 7.95 11.68 14.98
N ALA A 299 6.93 11.97 14.18
CA ALA A 299 6.43 13.32 13.93
C ALA A 299 5.86 14.00 15.18
N GLY A 300 5.42 13.25 16.20
CA GLY A 300 4.87 13.82 17.43
C GLY A 300 5.84 14.77 18.16
N ALA A 301 7.14 14.41 18.23
CA ALA A 301 8.14 15.29 18.84
C ALA A 301 8.39 16.56 18.00
N TYR A 302 8.42 16.42 16.68
CA TYR A 302 8.54 17.53 15.75
C TYR A 302 7.36 18.51 15.88
N ALA A 303 6.14 17.99 15.81
CA ALA A 303 4.93 18.81 15.92
C ALA A 303 4.82 19.51 17.29
N MET A 304 5.46 18.97 18.33
CA MET A 304 5.51 19.60 19.65
C MET A 304 6.53 20.74 19.67
N LEU A 305 7.65 20.58 18.99
CA LEU A 305 8.65 21.63 18.81
C LEU A 305 8.07 22.82 18.01
N THR A 306 7.36 22.55 16.93
CA THR A 306 6.82 23.56 16.01
C THR A 306 5.44 24.09 16.41
N GLU A 307 4.86 23.57 17.51
CA GLU A 307 3.51 23.87 18.00
C GLU A 307 2.38 23.64 16.97
N THR A 308 2.56 22.71 16.04
CA THR A 308 1.59 22.43 14.96
C THR A 308 0.51 21.41 15.36
N HIS A 309 0.44 21.02 16.63
CA HIS A 309 -0.63 20.15 17.12
C HIS A 309 -1.97 20.88 17.12
N VAL A 310 -3.05 20.15 16.85
CA VAL A 310 -4.41 20.68 17.01
C VAL A 310 -4.64 20.95 18.50
N ARG A 311 -4.75 22.22 18.86
CA ARG A 311 -4.95 22.71 20.22
C ARG A 311 -6.16 23.63 20.26
N VAL A 312 -6.89 23.62 21.37
CA VAL A 312 -8.05 24.51 21.58
C VAL A 312 -7.53 25.85 22.10
N ASP A 313 -7.35 26.81 21.20
CA ASP A 313 -6.66 28.07 21.51
C ASP A 313 -7.55 29.21 22.01
N ILE A 314 -8.87 29.02 22.07
CA ILE A 314 -9.83 30.09 22.40
C ILE A 314 -9.51 30.76 23.74
N PHE A 315 -9.15 29.98 24.76
CA PHE A 315 -8.84 30.50 26.09
C PHE A 315 -7.34 30.70 26.34
N TYR A 316 -6.48 30.08 25.53
CA TYR A 316 -5.03 30.13 25.70
C TYR A 316 -4.38 31.30 24.95
N ALA A 317 -4.81 31.57 23.71
CA ALA A 317 -4.23 32.61 22.85
C ALA A 317 -4.14 34.00 23.50
N PRO A 318 -5.21 34.54 24.16
CA PRO A 318 -5.17 35.88 24.73
C PRO A 318 -4.40 35.97 26.06
N LEU A 319 -3.87 34.88 26.61
CA LEU A 319 -3.18 34.90 27.89
C LEU A 319 -1.79 35.56 27.77
N PRO A 320 -1.37 36.36 28.78
CA PRO A 320 0.00 36.85 28.86
C PRO A 320 0.99 35.70 29.06
N ARG A 321 2.24 35.87 28.59
CA ARG A 321 3.29 34.84 28.53
C ARG A 321 3.50 34.08 29.85
N LYS A 322 3.44 34.76 30.99
CA LYS A 322 3.56 34.14 32.33
C LYS A 322 2.37 33.24 32.69
N ARG A 323 1.14 33.59 32.28
CA ARG A 323 -0.05 32.74 32.52
C ARG A 323 -0.04 31.53 31.59
N LYS A 324 0.40 31.68 30.34
CA LYS A 324 0.63 30.57 29.41
C LYS A 324 1.60 29.55 30.00
N ALA A 325 2.77 30.00 30.45
CA ALA A 325 3.77 29.12 31.07
C ALA A 325 3.27 28.37 32.32
N TRP A 326 2.38 28.97 33.13
CA TRP A 326 1.75 28.28 34.25
C TRP A 326 0.75 27.20 33.81
N VAL A 327 -0.05 27.48 32.79
CA VAL A 327 -0.98 26.50 32.20
C VAL A 327 -0.19 25.35 31.56
N ASP A 328 0.88 25.66 30.83
CA ASP A 328 1.76 24.67 30.21
C ASP A 328 2.47 23.81 31.28
N LEU A 329 2.93 24.42 32.38
CA LEU A 329 3.49 23.69 33.52
C LEU A 329 2.49 22.71 34.14
N LEU A 330 1.24 23.14 34.37
CA LEU A 330 0.19 22.28 34.91
C LEU A 330 -0.17 21.13 33.97
N THR A 331 -0.35 21.44 32.68
CA THR A 331 -0.69 20.45 31.65
C THR A 331 0.46 19.49 31.35
N SER A 332 1.71 19.92 31.58
CA SER A 332 2.89 19.07 31.40
C SER A 332 2.85 17.80 32.26
N ILE A 333 2.20 17.83 33.44
CA ILE A 333 2.08 16.66 34.31
C ILE A 333 1.33 15.53 33.60
N PHE A 334 0.18 15.85 33.00
CA PHE A 334 -0.60 14.87 32.23
C PHE A 334 0.15 14.40 30.99
N PHE A 335 0.85 15.33 30.34
CA PHE A 335 1.70 15.00 29.21
C PHE A 335 2.81 14.00 29.60
N PHE A 336 3.52 14.19 30.72
CA PHE A 336 4.57 13.28 31.17
C PHE A 336 4.02 11.92 31.59
N ILE A 337 2.83 11.86 32.18
CA ILE A 337 2.15 10.58 32.46
C ILE A 337 1.86 9.85 31.14
N PHE A 338 1.31 10.55 30.15
CA PHE A 338 1.01 9.98 28.84
C PHE A 338 2.28 9.52 28.12
N ALA A 339 3.28 10.40 27.97
CA ALA A 339 4.53 10.10 27.27
C ALA A 339 5.34 9.00 27.98
N GLY A 340 5.37 9.02 29.33
CA GLY A 340 6.00 7.98 30.12
C GLY A 340 5.31 6.62 29.97
N THR A 341 3.98 6.59 30.04
CA THR A 341 3.20 5.36 29.81
C THR A 341 3.43 4.84 28.40
N LEU A 342 3.37 5.71 27.38
CA LEU A 342 3.63 5.35 25.99
C LEU A 342 5.03 4.77 25.81
N LEU A 343 6.06 5.34 26.43
CA LEU A 343 7.43 4.83 26.36
C LEU A 343 7.56 3.45 27.01
N VAL A 344 7.00 3.26 28.20
CA VAL A 344 7.06 1.99 28.93
C VAL A 344 6.29 0.90 28.21
N THR A 345 5.06 1.16 27.74
CA THR A 345 4.27 0.17 26.99
C THR A 345 4.91 -0.15 25.64
N SER A 346 5.43 0.85 24.94
CA SER A 346 6.17 0.63 23.69
C SER A 346 7.41 -0.23 23.91
N TRP A 347 8.13 -0.02 25.02
CA TRP A 347 9.29 -0.83 25.38
C TRP A 347 8.90 -2.29 25.59
N ILE A 348 7.87 -2.55 26.39
CA ILE A 348 7.36 -3.90 26.62
C ILE A 348 6.99 -4.57 25.30
N PHE A 349 6.18 -3.90 24.46
CA PHE A 349 5.76 -4.45 23.18
C PHE A 349 6.91 -4.69 22.20
N ALA A 350 7.94 -3.85 22.21
CA ALA A 350 9.12 -4.04 21.36
C ALA A 350 9.93 -5.28 21.75
N PHE A 351 10.07 -5.56 23.05
CA PHE A 351 10.74 -6.77 23.54
C PHE A 351 9.88 -8.02 23.35
N ASP A 352 8.58 -7.94 23.61
CA ASP A 352 7.65 -9.06 23.38
C ASP A 352 7.69 -9.51 21.92
N ALA A 353 7.75 -8.56 20.97
CA ALA A 353 7.87 -8.88 19.56
C ALA A 353 9.18 -9.56 19.18
N LEU A 354 10.28 -9.33 19.93
CA LEU A 354 11.53 -10.06 19.71
C LEU A 354 11.49 -11.45 20.34
N ALA A 355 10.89 -11.57 21.53
CA ALA A 355 10.88 -12.77 22.36
C ALA A 355 9.77 -13.80 22.01
N VAL A 356 9.14 -13.69 20.84
CA VAL A 356 8.06 -14.60 20.42
C VAL A 356 8.56 -16.05 20.32
N PRO A 357 7.84 -17.06 20.85
CA PRO A 357 8.26 -18.47 20.81
C PRO A 357 8.49 -19.05 19.41
N THR A 358 7.77 -18.55 18.40
CA THR A 358 7.87 -18.99 16.99
C THR A 358 9.09 -18.44 16.25
N GLY A 359 9.79 -17.43 16.81
CA GLY A 359 10.99 -16.84 16.23
C GLY A 359 12.23 -17.71 16.45
N ASN A 360 12.89 -18.14 15.37
CA ASN A 360 14.11 -18.95 15.41
C ASN A 360 15.39 -18.12 15.22
N SER A 361 15.31 -16.81 14.98
CA SER A 361 16.48 -15.92 14.86
C SER A 361 17.33 -15.89 16.14
N LEU A 362 18.62 -15.62 16.01
CA LEU A 362 19.54 -15.45 17.16
C LEU A 362 19.06 -14.34 18.10
N VAL A 363 18.53 -13.25 17.53
CA VAL A 363 17.99 -12.12 18.30
C VAL A 363 16.80 -12.57 19.13
N SER A 364 15.91 -13.41 18.58
CA SER A 364 14.77 -13.95 19.32
C SER A 364 15.18 -14.94 20.42
N GLN A 365 16.18 -15.78 20.17
CA GLN A 365 16.72 -16.70 21.18
C GLN A 365 17.35 -15.92 22.34
N TRP A 366 18.12 -14.88 22.03
CA TRP A 366 18.70 -13.98 23.02
C TRP A 366 17.64 -13.23 23.81
N ALA A 367 16.62 -12.68 23.14
CA ALA A 367 15.52 -11.96 23.79
C ALA A 367 14.72 -12.84 24.76
N ARG A 368 14.64 -14.16 24.49
CA ARG A 368 14.05 -15.16 25.41
C ARG A 368 15.01 -15.65 26.51
N GLY A 369 16.26 -15.19 26.53
CA GLY A 369 17.28 -15.65 27.47
C GLY A 369 17.79 -17.07 27.23
N GLN A 370 17.59 -17.64 26.04
CA GLN A 370 18.04 -19.00 25.69
C GLN A 370 19.55 -19.05 25.41
N ILE A 371 20.12 -17.95 24.92
CA ILE A 371 21.55 -17.78 24.63
C ILE A 371 22.07 -16.50 25.29
N GLY A 372 23.36 -16.49 25.62
CA GLY A 372 24.01 -15.30 26.18
C GLY A 372 24.22 -14.21 25.12
N PHE A 373 24.36 -12.95 25.54
CA PHE A 373 24.62 -11.83 24.62
C PHE A 373 25.90 -12.03 23.78
N GLY A 374 26.97 -12.53 24.39
CA GLY A 374 28.23 -12.80 23.69
C GLY A 374 28.07 -13.86 22.59
N GLU A 375 27.27 -14.90 22.85
CA GLU A 375 26.95 -15.93 21.87
C GLU A 375 26.10 -15.36 20.72
N ALA A 376 25.06 -14.60 21.05
CA ALA A 376 24.19 -13.93 20.07
C ALA A 376 24.97 -13.02 19.12
N VAL A 377 25.90 -12.21 19.65
CA VAL A 377 26.77 -11.33 18.85
C VAL A 377 27.76 -12.14 18.02
N SER A 378 28.37 -13.19 18.59
CA SER A 378 29.34 -14.02 17.86
C SER A 378 28.71 -14.82 16.71
N GLY A 379 27.44 -15.21 16.85
CA GLY A 379 26.69 -15.91 15.82
C GLY A 379 26.06 -15.00 14.77
N TRP A 380 26.14 -13.68 14.95
CA TRP A 380 25.49 -12.73 14.05
C TRP A 380 26.20 -12.71 12.68
N GLY A 381 25.55 -13.32 11.68
CA GLY A 381 26.04 -13.36 10.30
C GLY A 381 25.03 -12.81 9.29
N LEU A 382 25.50 -12.64 8.04
CA LEU A 382 24.65 -12.28 6.89
C LEU A 382 23.52 -13.29 6.66
N ASN A 383 23.76 -14.56 6.99
CA ASN A 383 22.76 -15.63 6.94
C ASN A 383 21.49 -15.28 7.73
N GLN A 384 21.60 -14.58 8.88
CA GLN A 384 20.44 -14.14 9.66
C GLN A 384 19.50 -13.25 8.84
N TRP A 385 20.04 -12.47 7.89
CA TRP A 385 19.29 -11.49 7.11
C TRP A 385 18.85 -11.99 5.73
N THR A 386 19.54 -13.00 5.19
CA THR A 386 19.30 -13.49 3.82
C THR A 386 18.56 -14.82 3.77
N ASP A 387 18.58 -15.63 4.84
CA ASP A 387 17.91 -16.92 4.87
C ASP A 387 16.39 -16.73 5.11
N PRO A 388 15.53 -17.17 4.17
CA PRO A 388 14.07 -17.04 4.30
C PRO A 388 13.47 -17.89 5.43
N ASN A 389 14.18 -18.89 5.94
CA ASN A 389 13.69 -19.72 7.05
C ASN A 389 13.85 -19.05 8.42
N ILE A 390 14.55 -17.92 8.50
CA ILE A 390 14.82 -17.21 9.76
C ILE A 390 13.71 -16.20 10.04
N ARG A 391 12.99 -16.44 11.13
CA ARG A 391 11.92 -15.61 11.65
C ARG A 391 12.44 -14.74 12.79
N TRP A 392 12.39 -13.43 12.54
CA TRP A 392 12.81 -12.39 13.47
C TRP A 392 11.67 -11.98 14.39
N GLY A 393 11.28 -12.88 15.29
CA GLY A 393 10.23 -12.63 16.27
C GLY A 393 8.82 -12.61 15.67
N GLU A 394 8.00 -11.66 16.11
CA GLU A 394 6.62 -11.47 15.66
C GLU A 394 6.58 -11.00 14.21
N ILE A 395 5.72 -11.65 13.41
CA ILE A 395 5.48 -11.34 12.00
C ILE A 395 4.04 -10.89 11.80
N SER A 396 3.78 -10.16 10.73
CA SER A 396 2.41 -9.81 10.35
C SER A 396 1.57 -11.02 9.94
N PHE A 397 0.25 -10.91 10.08
CA PHE A 397 -0.71 -11.95 9.70
C PHE A 397 -1.01 -11.99 8.19
N ASN A 398 -0.47 -11.04 7.42
CA ASN A 398 -0.70 -10.95 5.97
C ASN A 398 0.30 -11.81 5.19
N GLU A 399 0.03 -12.02 3.90
CA GLU A 399 0.87 -12.82 2.99
C GLU A 399 2.32 -12.32 2.84
N TRP A 400 2.63 -11.09 3.25
CA TRP A 400 3.99 -10.56 3.23
C TRP A 400 4.83 -10.97 4.45
N GLU A 401 4.21 -11.35 5.57
CA GLU A 401 4.87 -11.83 6.81
C GLU A 401 6.03 -10.94 7.31
N VAL A 402 5.87 -9.61 7.26
CA VAL A 402 6.94 -8.69 7.65
C VAL A 402 7.20 -8.73 9.16
N PRO A 403 8.48 -8.76 9.61
CA PRO A 403 8.80 -8.72 11.04
C PRO A 403 8.38 -7.38 11.65
N LEU A 404 7.62 -7.42 12.74
CA LEU A 404 7.03 -6.23 13.36
C LEU A 404 7.95 -5.54 14.37
N TRP A 405 8.99 -6.23 14.86
CA TRP A 405 9.88 -5.67 15.87
C TRP A 405 10.46 -4.30 15.50
N PRO A 406 10.92 -3.99 14.25
CA PRO A 406 11.51 -2.69 13.98
C PRO A 406 10.49 -1.56 14.11
N MET A 407 9.24 -1.79 13.69
CA MET A 407 8.13 -0.85 13.90
C MET A 407 7.90 -0.59 15.39
N LYS A 408 7.87 -1.65 16.20
CA LYS A 408 7.66 -1.52 17.65
C LYS A 408 8.81 -0.75 18.33
N TRP A 409 10.05 -0.94 17.86
CA TRP A 409 11.18 -0.13 18.29
C TRP A 409 11.10 1.33 17.84
N VAL A 410 10.52 1.63 16.67
CA VAL A 410 10.21 3.02 16.30
C VAL A 410 9.20 3.64 17.25
N MET A 411 8.26 2.87 17.82
CA MET A 411 7.38 3.38 18.87
C MET A 411 8.16 3.79 20.13
N VAL A 412 9.14 2.99 20.54
CA VAL A 412 10.06 3.35 21.64
C VAL A 412 10.82 4.63 21.32
N MET A 413 11.37 4.75 20.11
CA MET A 413 12.09 5.95 19.68
C MET A 413 11.19 7.18 19.64
N GLY A 414 9.96 7.07 19.09
CA GLY A 414 8.98 8.15 19.07
C GLY A 414 8.57 8.58 20.48
N GLY A 415 8.29 7.64 21.37
CA GLY A 415 7.99 7.92 22.78
C GLY A 415 9.14 8.60 23.52
N LEU A 416 10.38 8.15 23.27
CA LEU A 416 11.59 8.77 23.84
C LEU A 416 11.78 10.19 23.31
N LEU A 417 11.65 10.40 21.99
CA LEU A 417 11.73 11.72 21.38
C LEU A 417 10.68 12.67 21.94
N LEU A 418 9.43 12.19 22.08
CA LEU A 418 8.33 12.96 22.65
C LEU A 418 8.61 13.35 24.11
N LEU A 419 9.11 12.41 24.91
CA LEU A 419 9.48 12.65 26.31
C LEU A 419 10.62 13.68 26.41
N LEU A 420 11.66 13.52 25.60
CA LEU A 420 12.78 14.47 25.54
C LEU A 420 12.29 15.86 25.12
N GLN A 421 11.44 15.95 24.10
CA GLN A 421 10.88 17.21 23.65
C GLN A 421 10.03 17.88 24.75
N GLY A 422 9.27 17.10 25.51
CA GLY A 422 8.56 17.59 26.68
C GLY A 422 9.48 18.15 27.75
N ILE A 423 10.63 17.51 28.01
CA ILE A 423 11.65 18.04 28.93
C ILE A 423 12.21 19.37 28.40
N SER A 424 12.48 19.47 27.10
CA SER A 424 12.91 20.72 26.45
C SER A 424 11.89 21.84 26.65
N LYS A 425 10.59 21.54 26.42
CA LYS A 425 9.50 22.50 26.57
C LYS A 425 9.31 22.94 28.03
N LEU A 426 9.26 21.98 28.97
CA LEU A 426 9.17 22.26 30.40
C LEU A 426 10.33 23.18 30.87
N GLY A 427 11.55 22.92 30.39
CA GLY A 427 12.70 23.78 30.69
C GLY A 427 12.61 25.19 30.11
N LYS A 428 11.89 25.39 29.00
CA LYS A 428 11.59 26.72 28.44
C LYS A 428 10.52 27.44 29.27
N ASP A 429 9.46 26.73 29.65
CA ASP A 429 8.37 27.30 30.46
C ASP A 429 8.86 27.74 31.85
N ILE A 430 9.71 26.93 32.49
CA ILE A 430 10.34 27.30 33.78
C ILE A 430 11.23 28.55 33.63
N ARG A 431 11.96 28.70 32.52
CA ARG A 431 12.77 29.90 32.24
C ARG A 431 11.91 31.13 32.01
N ALA A 432 10.80 31.00 31.29
CA ALA A 432 9.82 32.08 31.08
C ALA A 432 9.22 32.55 32.42
N LEU A 433 8.91 31.63 33.34
CA LEU A 433 8.44 31.98 34.69
C LEU A 433 9.49 32.71 35.54
N ARG A 434 10.78 32.44 35.31
CA ARG A 434 11.91 33.12 35.99
C ARG A 434 12.24 34.50 35.43
N GLY A 435 11.60 34.93 34.34
CA GLY A 435 11.76 36.26 33.75
C GLY A 435 12.92 36.40 32.75
N ASN A 436 13.43 35.29 32.21
CA ASN A 436 14.39 35.32 31.11
C ASN A 436 13.62 35.34 29.77
N ASP A 437 13.52 36.52 29.15
CA ASP A 437 12.75 36.75 27.92
C ASP A 437 13.50 36.42 26.61
N ASP A 438 14.75 35.92 26.69
CA ASP A 438 15.58 35.53 25.53
C ASP A 438 15.10 34.25 24.81
N LEU A 439 13.85 33.83 25.03
CA LEU A 439 13.25 32.69 24.37
C LEU A 439 12.66 33.11 23.01
N PRO A 440 12.83 32.30 21.95
CA PRO A 440 12.21 32.55 20.66
C PRO A 440 10.71 32.86 20.82
N PRO A 441 10.13 33.78 20.04
CA PRO A 441 8.69 34.01 20.05
C PRO A 441 7.96 32.70 19.76
N ASP A 442 6.89 32.41 20.50
CA ASP A 442 6.00 31.30 20.16
C ASP A 442 5.52 31.49 18.71
N ARG A 443 5.40 30.39 17.95
CA ARG A 443 4.79 30.47 16.61
C ARG A 443 3.38 31.05 16.79
N PRO A 444 2.95 32.03 15.97
CA PRO A 444 1.58 32.50 16.04
C PRO A 444 0.65 31.29 15.93
N THR A 445 -0.22 31.11 16.92
CA THR A 445 -1.19 30.02 16.95
C THR A 445 -2.08 30.09 15.70
N GLY A 446 -2.64 28.96 15.26
CA GLY A 446 -3.39 28.88 13.99
C GLY A 446 -4.49 29.95 13.83
N ALA A 447 -5.09 30.42 14.93
CA ALA A 447 -6.02 31.55 14.92
C ALA A 447 -5.39 32.88 14.44
N ALA A 448 -4.15 33.18 14.85
CA ALA A 448 -3.41 34.37 14.42
C ALA A 448 -2.87 34.26 12.98
N MET A 449 -2.73 33.03 12.44
CA MET A 449 -2.44 32.83 11.01
C MET A 449 -3.72 33.00 10.16
N HIS A 450 -4.87 32.48 10.60
CA HIS A 450 -6.13 32.67 9.88
C HIS A 450 -6.68 34.11 9.95
N GLU A 451 -6.47 34.85 11.04
CA GLU A 451 -6.77 36.30 11.08
C GLU A 451 -5.87 37.11 10.12
N ARG A 452 -4.63 36.67 9.87
CA ARG A 452 -3.72 37.28 8.88
C ARG A 452 -4.05 36.91 7.43
N GLU A 453 -4.79 35.82 7.21
CA GLU A 453 -5.27 35.39 5.89
C GLU A 453 -6.69 35.88 5.57
N ALA A 454 -7.44 36.37 6.58
CA ALA A 454 -8.81 36.85 6.47
C ALA A 454 -8.93 38.40 6.41
N VAL A 455 -7.81 39.11 6.52
CA VAL A 455 -7.64 40.53 6.17
C VAL A 455 -6.93 40.56 4.83
#